data_AF-A0A7X6A1I7-F1
#
_entry.id   AF-A0A7X6A1I7-F1
#
_cell.length_a   1.000
_cell.length_b   1.000
_cell.length_c   1.000
_cell.angle_alpha   90.00
_cell.angle_beta   90.00
_cell.angle_gamma   90.00
#
_symmetry.space_group_name_H-M   'P 1'
#
loop_
_entity.id
_entity.type
_entity.pdbx_description
1 polymer ?
#
loop_
_entity_poly.entity_id
_entity_poly.type
_entity_poly.pdbx_seq_one_letter_code
_entity_poly.pdbx_strand_id
1 'polypeptide(L)'
;MSVVDSVFLAVSGAPQEIGDWLVEGAGAEVLVTEAETVRLRMHGEIEHDWFGVVVQPNGYVAPEPEPDEVQAMDRYPIEVQVRGGSSDEVLHRVARRLFDTLVTARPDVPALLVHNLDTLVSAHLPGVATHSFDPPITPDVEDIDTWRPWVV
;
A
#
# COMPACT_ATOMS: atom_id res chain seq x y z
N MET A 1 -1.56 -11.17 -16.80
CA MET A 1 -1.57 -11.00 -15.33
C MET A 1 -2.17 -9.62 -15.08
N SER A 2 -3.05 -9.45 -14.11
CA SER A 2 -3.56 -8.10 -13.78
C SER A 2 -2.49 -7.37 -12.98
N VAL A 3 -2.15 -6.14 -13.37
CA VAL A 3 -1.28 -5.26 -12.56
C VAL A 3 -2.03 -4.90 -11.27
N VAL A 4 -1.32 -4.87 -10.15
CA VAL A 4 -1.83 -4.54 -8.83
C VAL A 4 -0.81 -3.63 -8.15
N ASP A 5 -1.28 -2.53 -7.58
CA ASP A 5 -0.46 -1.68 -6.72
C ASP A 5 -0.89 -1.86 -5.27
N SER A 6 0.08 -1.80 -4.36
CA SER A 6 -0.14 -2.08 -2.95
C SER A 6 0.37 -0.94 -2.08
N VAL A 7 -0.46 -0.54 -1.12
CA VAL A 7 -0.02 0.25 0.03
C VAL A 7 0.15 -0.67 1.22
N PHE A 8 1.35 -0.74 1.79
CA PHE A 8 1.65 -1.55 2.97
C PHE A 8 1.63 -0.66 4.21
N LEU A 9 1.03 -1.12 5.31
CA LEU A 9 0.86 -0.34 6.55
C LEU A 9 1.47 -1.07 7.76
N ALA A 10 2.29 -0.35 8.53
CA ALA A 10 2.89 -0.83 9.77
C ALA A 10 1.97 -0.57 10.98
N VAL A 11 0.87 -1.32 11.07
CA VAL A 11 -0.19 -1.12 12.08
C VAL A 11 -0.62 -2.46 12.69
N SER A 12 -0.87 -2.51 14.00
CA SER A 12 -1.32 -3.72 14.70
C SER A 12 -2.84 -3.96 14.63
N GLY A 13 -3.55 -3.19 13.81
CA GLY A 13 -5.00 -3.22 13.68
C GLY A 13 -5.49 -4.34 12.76
N ALA A 14 -6.79 -4.64 12.83
CA ALA A 14 -7.42 -5.61 11.93
C ALA A 14 -7.69 -4.97 10.55
N PRO A 15 -7.75 -5.76 9.45
CA PRO A 15 -8.14 -5.26 8.13
C PRO A 15 -9.44 -4.44 8.13
N GLN A 16 -10.40 -4.77 8.99
CA GLN A 16 -11.64 -4.01 9.14
C GLN A 16 -11.40 -2.54 9.56
N GLU A 17 -10.46 -2.30 10.47
CA GLU A 17 -10.15 -0.94 10.92
C GLU A 17 -9.62 -0.08 9.77
N ILE A 18 -8.77 -0.64 8.92
CA ILE A 18 -8.26 0.05 7.73
C ILE A 18 -9.36 0.25 6.69
N GLY A 19 -10.25 -0.73 6.54
CA GLY A 19 -11.46 -0.58 5.73
C GLY A 19 -12.28 0.63 6.16
N ASP A 20 -12.48 0.82 7.46
CA ASP A 20 -13.20 1.97 8.01
C ASP A 20 -12.47 3.30 7.70
N TRP A 21 -11.12 3.33 7.77
CA TRP A 21 -10.33 4.51 7.38
C TRP A 21 -10.53 4.88 5.91
N LEU A 22 -10.64 3.88 5.04
CA LEU A 22 -10.85 4.07 3.61
C LEU A 22 -12.26 4.58 3.30
N VAL A 23 -13.27 4.12 4.06
CA VAL A 23 -14.63 4.66 3.96
C VAL A 23 -14.63 6.15 4.36
N GLU A 24 -14.01 6.49 5.48
CA GLU A 24 -13.99 7.86 5.99
C GLU A 24 -13.12 8.81 5.16
N GLY A 25 -11.91 8.38 4.78
CA GLY A 25 -10.91 9.24 4.15
C GLY A 25 -10.91 9.22 2.62
N ALA A 26 -11.21 8.07 2.01
CA ALA A 26 -11.19 7.90 0.56
C ALA A 26 -12.60 7.83 -0.06
N GLY A 27 -13.66 7.87 0.76
CA GLY A 27 -15.04 7.69 0.28
C GLY A 27 -15.28 6.31 -0.32
N ALA A 28 -14.52 5.31 0.13
CA ALA A 28 -14.68 3.94 -0.35
C ALA A 28 -16.00 3.33 0.13
N GLU A 29 -16.51 2.35 -0.62
CA GLU A 29 -17.70 1.59 -0.27
C GLU A 29 -17.32 0.13 0.01
N VAL A 30 -17.65 -0.37 1.19
CA VAL A 30 -17.48 -1.78 1.54
C VAL A 30 -18.43 -2.63 0.70
N LEU A 31 -17.86 -3.60 -0.02
CA LEU A 31 -18.63 -4.58 -0.80
C LEU A 31 -18.86 -5.85 0.01
N VAL A 32 -17.79 -6.35 0.63
CA VAL A 32 -17.84 -7.57 1.45
C VAL A 32 -16.72 -7.54 2.49
N THR A 33 -17.04 -8.02 3.68
CA THR A 33 -16.07 -8.34 4.73
C THR A 33 -16.07 -9.85 4.93
N GLU A 34 -14.89 -10.46 4.79
CA GLU A 34 -14.58 -11.85 5.09
C GLU A 34 -13.54 -11.88 6.21
N ALA A 35 -13.41 -13.00 6.93
CA ALA A 35 -12.62 -13.15 8.16
C ALA A 35 -11.42 -12.20 8.31
N GLU A 36 -10.48 -12.23 7.36
CA GLU A 36 -9.27 -11.40 7.35
C GLU A 36 -9.16 -10.54 6.08
N THR A 37 -10.28 -10.24 5.41
CA THR A 37 -10.25 -9.51 4.14
C THR A 37 -11.44 -8.57 4.03
N VAL A 38 -11.17 -7.31 3.74
CA VAL A 38 -12.21 -6.33 3.40
C VAL A 38 -12.07 -5.99 1.94
N ARG A 39 -13.11 -6.21 1.16
CA ARG A 39 -13.17 -5.77 -0.24
C ARG A 39 -14.03 -4.53 -0.31
N LEU A 40 -13.46 -3.48 -0.88
CA LEU A 40 -14.10 -2.21 -1.10
C LEU A 40 -14.06 -1.87 -2.59
N ARG A 41 -14.79 -0.84 -2.96
CA ARG A 41 -14.58 -0.10 -4.20
C ARG A 41 -14.40 1.37 -3.91
N MET A 42 -13.60 2.04 -4.72
CA MET A 42 -13.44 3.49 -4.65
C MET A 42 -13.59 4.11 -6.03
N HIS A 43 -14.02 5.36 -6.07
CA HIS A 43 -14.10 6.13 -7.31
C HIS A 43 -12.70 6.50 -7.82
N GLY A 44 -12.54 6.38 -9.14
CA GLY A 44 -11.42 6.98 -9.86
C GLY A 44 -11.54 8.49 -9.99
N GLU A 45 -10.69 9.08 -10.83
CA GLU A 45 -10.78 10.50 -11.22
C GLU A 45 -11.92 10.77 -12.21
N ILE A 46 -12.30 9.77 -13.00
CA ILE A 46 -13.36 9.84 -14.00
C ILE A 46 -14.67 9.35 -13.37
N GLU A 47 -15.77 10.07 -13.60
CA GLU A 47 -17.09 9.92 -12.94
C GLU A 47 -17.71 8.51 -13.01
N HIS A 48 -17.16 7.62 -13.84
CA HIS A 48 -17.64 6.24 -14.01
C HIS A 48 -16.56 5.17 -13.76
N ASP A 49 -15.35 5.56 -13.36
CA ASP A 49 -14.28 4.62 -13.05
C ASP A 49 -14.40 4.15 -11.60
N TRP A 50 -14.38 2.83 -11.43
CA TRP A 50 -14.34 2.17 -10.14
C TRP A 50 -13.09 1.33 -10.03
N PHE A 51 -12.40 1.47 -8.91
CA PHE A 51 -11.26 0.65 -8.54
C PHE A 51 -11.66 -0.31 -7.45
N GLY A 52 -11.25 -1.57 -7.60
CA GLY A 52 -11.34 -2.54 -6.52
C GLY A 52 -10.24 -2.26 -5.51
N VAL A 53 -10.60 -2.26 -4.23
CA VAL A 53 -9.64 -2.16 -3.13
C VAL A 53 -9.77 -3.38 -2.24
N VAL A 54 -8.65 -3.98 -1.85
CA VAL A 54 -8.63 -5.14 -0.96
C VAL A 54 -7.69 -4.86 0.20
N VAL A 55 -8.23 -4.89 1.42
CA VAL A 55 -7.43 -4.82 2.65
C VAL A 55 -7.31 -6.23 3.22
N GLN A 56 -6.09 -6.68 3.49
CA GLN A 56 -5.81 -8.02 4.00
C GLN A 56 -4.48 -8.05 4.79
N PRO A 57 -4.20 -9.10 5.58
CA PRO A 57 -2.86 -9.37 6.08
C PRO A 57 -1.84 -9.42 4.95
N ASN A 58 -0.65 -8.86 5.18
CA ASN A 58 0.46 -8.95 4.25
C ASN A 58 0.92 -10.41 4.14
N GLY A 59 0.66 -11.02 2.98
CA GLY A 59 1.03 -12.40 2.67
C GLY A 59 2.46 -12.57 2.15
N TYR A 60 3.22 -11.48 2.00
CA TYR A 60 4.58 -11.49 1.44
C TYR A 60 5.67 -11.54 2.51
N VAL A 61 5.30 -11.48 3.80
CA VAL A 61 6.26 -11.52 4.90
C VAL A 61 6.86 -12.93 5.01
N ALA A 62 8.18 -13.04 4.86
CA ALA A 62 8.91 -14.22 5.27
C ALA A 62 9.07 -14.22 6.82
N PRO A 63 8.66 -15.27 7.55
CA PRO A 63 8.78 -15.28 9.01
C PRO A 63 10.23 -15.18 9.52
N GLU A 64 11.18 -15.72 8.76
CA GLU A 64 12.62 -15.72 9.05
C GLU A 64 13.39 -15.54 7.73
N PRO A 65 13.42 -14.32 7.15
CA PRO A 65 14.08 -14.10 5.87
C PRO A 65 15.59 -14.37 6.00
N GLU A 66 16.16 -15.06 5.01
CA GLU A 66 17.61 -15.09 4.86
C GLU A 66 18.14 -13.65 4.58
N PRO A 67 19.43 -13.35 4.82
CA PRO A 67 19.95 -12.00 4.63
C PRO A 67 19.74 -11.40 3.23
N ASP A 68 19.61 -12.24 2.22
CA ASP A 68 19.33 -11.89 0.82
C ASP A 68 17.83 -11.94 0.44
N GLU A 69 16.96 -12.29 1.38
CA GLU A 69 15.50 -12.32 1.20
C GLU A 69 14.79 -11.17 1.94
N VAL A 70 15.55 -10.24 2.54
CA VAL A 70 14.98 -9.11 3.28
C VAL A 70 14.29 -8.13 2.33
N GLN A 71 13.03 -7.80 2.63
CA GLN A 71 12.22 -6.86 1.85
C GLN A 71 11.75 -5.68 2.69
N ALA A 72 11.57 -4.53 2.05
CA ALA A 72 11.06 -3.32 2.68
C ALA A 72 9.69 -3.52 3.36
N MET A 73 8.85 -4.42 2.83
CA MET A 73 7.50 -4.70 3.30
C MET A 73 7.40 -5.72 4.44
N ASP A 74 8.50 -6.35 4.88
CA ASP A 74 8.50 -7.43 5.89
C ASP A 74 7.88 -7.00 7.23
N ARG A 75 8.03 -5.73 7.60
CA ARG A 75 7.53 -5.18 8.87
C ARG A 75 6.16 -4.52 8.76
N TYR A 76 5.47 -4.70 7.64
CA TYR A 76 4.18 -4.10 7.37
C TYR A 76 3.10 -5.20 7.33
N PRO A 77 2.38 -5.46 8.44
CA PRO A 77 1.46 -6.59 8.55
C PRO A 77 0.18 -6.45 7.74
N ILE A 78 -0.15 -5.27 7.20
CA ILE A 78 -1.35 -5.05 6.38
C ILE A 78 -0.96 -4.62 4.97
N GLU A 79 -1.65 -5.20 3.99
CA GLU A 79 -1.61 -4.81 2.59
C GLU A 79 -2.98 -4.23 2.17
N VAL A 80 -2.93 -3.09 1.46
CA VAL A 80 -4.07 -2.48 0.79
C VAL A 80 -3.81 -2.47 -0.71
N GLN A 81 -4.42 -3.41 -1.43
CA GLN A 81 -4.28 -3.54 -2.87
C GLN A 81 -5.28 -2.66 -3.61
N VAL A 82 -4.83 -2.02 -4.69
CA VAL A 82 -5.66 -1.30 -5.66
C VAL A 82 -5.61 -2.06 -6.98
N ARG A 83 -6.78 -2.28 -7.58
CA ARG A 83 -6.93 -3.05 -8.82
C ARG A 83 -7.92 -2.38 -9.77
N GLY A 84 -7.66 -2.51 -11.06
CA GLY A 84 -8.54 -2.01 -12.13
C GLY A 84 -7.94 -0.82 -12.86
N GLY A 85 -8.82 0.03 -13.40
CA GLY A 85 -8.44 1.13 -14.28
C GLY A 85 -8.32 0.73 -15.75
N SER A 86 -8.22 1.73 -16.61
CA SER A 86 -8.09 1.55 -18.07
C SER A 86 -6.64 1.41 -18.54
N SER A 87 -5.67 1.76 -17.68
CA SER A 87 -4.24 1.63 -17.92
C SER A 87 -3.46 1.59 -16.59
N ASP A 88 -2.21 1.11 -16.64
CA ASP A 88 -1.31 1.09 -15.49
C ASP A 88 -1.00 2.50 -14.99
N GLU A 89 -0.87 3.49 -15.89
CA GLU A 89 -0.67 4.89 -15.49
C GLU A 89 -1.81 5.42 -14.60
N VAL A 90 -3.05 5.06 -14.96
CA VAL A 90 -4.22 5.43 -14.17
C VAL A 90 -4.22 4.68 -12.83
N LEU A 91 -3.86 3.40 -12.82
CA LEU A 91 -3.74 2.61 -11.60
C LEU A 91 -2.70 3.22 -10.63
N HIS A 92 -1.48 3.50 -11.11
CA HIS A 92 -0.41 4.12 -10.32
C HIS A 92 -0.83 5.46 -9.71
N ARG A 93 -1.57 6.28 -10.47
CA ARG A 93 -2.07 7.57 -9.98
C ARG A 93 -3.10 7.40 -8.86
N VAL A 94 -4.01 6.45 -9.02
CA VAL A 94 -5.02 6.13 -8.00
C VAL A 94 -4.37 5.54 -6.75
N ALA A 95 -3.41 4.62 -6.91
CA ALA A 95 -2.65 4.05 -5.80
C ALA A 95 -1.85 5.13 -5.06
N ARG A 96 -1.23 6.07 -5.78
CA ARG A 96 -0.56 7.23 -5.18
C ARG A 96 -1.52 8.09 -4.37
N ARG A 97 -2.69 8.42 -4.92
CA ARG A 97 -3.71 9.18 -4.20
C ARG A 97 -4.16 8.46 -2.94
N LEU A 98 -4.38 7.14 -3.01
CA LEU A 98 -4.75 6.33 -1.86
C LEU A 98 -3.68 6.39 -0.76
N PHE A 99 -2.41 6.24 -1.13
CA PHE A 99 -1.26 6.39 -0.22
C PHE A 99 -1.26 7.76 0.45
N ASP A 100 -1.36 8.85 -0.33
CA ASP A 100 -1.35 10.21 0.20
C ASP A 100 -2.56 10.47 1.13
N THR A 101 -3.73 9.92 0.81
CA THR A 101 -4.93 9.97 1.67
C THR A 101 -4.70 9.26 3.00
N LEU A 102 -4.15 8.05 2.99
CA LEU A 102 -3.86 7.28 4.20
C LEU A 102 -2.83 7.98 5.08
N VAL A 103 -1.72 8.44 4.50
CA VAL A 103 -0.66 9.18 5.22
C VAL A 103 -1.19 10.48 5.82
N THR A 104 -2.06 11.20 5.10
CA THR A 104 -2.67 12.44 5.61
C THR A 104 -3.63 12.16 6.77
N ALA A 105 -4.42 11.10 6.67
CA ALA A 105 -5.40 10.73 7.70
C ALA A 105 -4.76 10.08 8.94
N ARG A 106 -3.62 9.39 8.75
CA ARG A 106 -2.88 8.64 9.77
C ARG A 106 -1.37 8.92 9.68
N PRO A 107 -0.93 10.16 10.00
CA PRO A 107 0.47 10.56 9.88
C PRO A 107 1.40 9.90 10.90
N ASP A 108 0.84 9.14 11.85
CA ASP A 108 1.53 8.33 12.84
C ASP A 108 1.73 6.87 12.41
N VAL A 109 1.18 6.45 11.26
CA VAL A 109 1.28 5.09 10.73
C VAL A 109 2.30 5.04 9.60
N PRO A 110 3.40 4.28 9.73
CA PRO A 110 4.33 4.07 8.63
C PRO A 110 3.66 3.36 7.45
N ALA A 111 3.96 3.81 6.24
CA ALA A 111 3.35 3.30 5.02
C ALA A 111 4.35 3.16 3.87
N LEU A 112 4.17 2.18 2.97
CA LEU A 112 4.91 2.05 1.71
C LEU A 112 3.94 2.01 0.54
N LEU A 113 4.31 2.59 -0.59
CA LEU A 113 3.66 2.40 -1.89
C LEU A 113 4.58 1.58 -2.78
N VAL A 114 4.09 0.41 -3.21
CA VAL A 114 4.79 -0.50 -4.11
C VAL A 114 3.91 -0.76 -5.32
N HIS A 115 4.43 -0.52 -6.51
CA HIS A 115 3.76 -0.91 -7.75
C HIS A 115 4.16 -2.34 -8.13
N ASN A 116 3.18 -3.16 -8.50
CA ASN A 116 3.37 -4.53 -8.97
C ASN A 116 4.28 -5.42 -8.10
N LEU A 117 4.40 -5.11 -6.80
CA LEU A 117 5.31 -5.75 -5.82
C LEU A 117 6.81 -5.69 -6.17
N ASP A 118 7.20 -5.08 -7.27
CA ASP A 118 8.58 -5.05 -7.78
C ASP A 118 9.20 -3.64 -7.72
N THR A 119 8.37 -2.61 -7.54
CA THR A 119 8.79 -1.22 -7.63
C THR A 119 8.35 -0.45 -6.41
N LEU A 120 9.28 -0.14 -5.51
CA LEU A 120 9.07 0.74 -4.37
C LEU A 120 9.12 2.21 -4.81
N VAL A 121 8.00 2.91 -4.61
CA VAL A 121 7.75 4.25 -5.15
C VAL A 121 7.81 5.31 -4.07
N SER A 122 7.27 5.03 -2.90
CA SER A 122 7.27 5.97 -1.78
C SER A 122 7.22 5.26 -0.44
N ALA A 123 7.78 5.92 0.55
CA ALA A 123 7.76 5.48 1.93
C ALA A 123 7.40 6.67 2.84
N HIS A 124 6.54 6.43 3.82
CA HIS A 124 6.23 7.37 4.88
C HIS A 124 6.71 6.79 6.20
N LEU A 125 7.58 7.54 6.88
CA LEU A 125 8.09 7.19 8.20
C LEU A 125 7.76 8.33 9.18
N PRO A 126 6.91 8.09 10.20
CA PRO A 126 6.54 9.08 11.20
C PRO A 126 7.76 9.68 11.89
N GLY A 127 7.76 11.01 12.03
CA GLY A 127 8.87 11.76 12.62
C GLY A 127 10.07 11.99 11.69
N VAL A 128 10.11 11.37 10.51
CA VAL A 128 11.12 11.62 9.47
C VAL A 128 10.52 12.46 8.35
N ALA A 129 9.82 11.83 7.39
CA ALA A 129 9.07 12.48 6.32
C ALA A 129 8.38 11.40 5.45
N THR A 130 7.65 11.85 4.43
CA THR A 130 7.35 11.05 3.25
C THR A 130 8.46 11.24 2.23
N HIS A 131 9.05 10.14 1.75
CA HIS A 131 10.05 10.11 0.69
C HIS A 131 9.47 9.45 -0.56
N SER A 132 9.80 10.01 -1.73
CA SER A 132 9.50 9.42 -3.02
C SER A 132 10.81 9.10 -3.72
N PHE A 133 10.93 7.88 -4.23
CA PHE A 133 12.13 7.39 -4.89
C PHE A 133 12.08 7.79 -6.37
N ASP A 134 13.08 8.58 -6.81
CA ASP A 134 13.23 8.99 -8.21
C ASP A 134 14.71 8.83 -8.64
N PRO A 135 15.04 7.80 -9.45
CA PRO A 135 14.11 6.81 -10.01
C PRO A 135 13.53 5.87 -8.94
N PRO A 136 12.40 5.20 -9.22
CA PRO A 136 11.90 4.10 -8.39
C PRO A 136 12.93 2.99 -8.25
N ILE A 137 12.89 2.27 -7.12
CA ILE A 137 13.85 1.23 -6.72
C ILE A 137 13.12 -0.10 -6.44
N THR A 138 13.83 -1.21 -6.27
CA THR A 138 13.20 -2.46 -5.80
C THR A 138 12.90 -2.39 -4.30
N PRO A 139 11.81 -3.03 -3.79
CA PRO A 139 11.64 -3.26 -2.36
C PRO A 139 12.58 -4.33 -1.79
N ASP A 140 13.34 -5.03 -2.63
CA ASP A 140 14.22 -6.14 -2.23
C ASP A 140 15.58 -5.67 -1.69
N VAL A 141 16.39 -6.63 -1.24
CA VAL A 141 17.69 -6.41 -0.59
C VAL A 141 18.68 -5.64 -1.48
N GLU A 142 18.55 -5.72 -2.81
CA GLU A 142 19.45 -5.06 -3.75
C GLU A 142 19.52 -3.55 -3.55
N ASP A 143 18.41 -2.92 -3.14
CA ASP A 143 18.31 -1.49 -2.87
C ASP A 143 18.20 -1.16 -1.37
N ILE A 144 18.58 -2.09 -0.48
CA ILE A 144 18.41 -1.96 0.98
C ILE A 144 19.03 -0.70 1.55
N ASP A 145 20.21 -0.31 1.10
CA ASP A 145 20.88 0.89 1.59
C ASP A 145 20.13 2.19 1.20
N THR A 146 19.31 2.13 0.15
CA THR A 146 18.50 3.25 -0.32
C THR A 146 17.19 3.36 0.47
N TRP A 147 16.46 2.26 0.66
CA TRP A 147 15.15 2.30 1.31
C TRP A 147 15.19 2.19 2.83
N ARG A 148 16.20 1.51 3.41
CA ARG A 148 16.26 1.25 4.87
C ARG A 148 16.09 2.49 5.76
N PRO A 149 16.63 3.68 5.43
CA PRO A 149 16.43 4.88 6.26
C PRO A 149 14.98 5.40 6.31
N TRP A 150 14.10 4.91 5.42
CA TRP A 150 12.74 5.41 5.22
C TRP A 150 11.66 4.41 5.62
N VAL A 151 12.03 3.22 6.07
CA VAL A 151 11.11 2.15 6.50
C VAL A 151 11.36 1.78 7.96
N VAL A 152 10.45 1.00 8.55
CA VAL A 152 10.50 0.62 9.99
C VAL A 152 11.45 -0.51 10.34
#